data_AF-A0A7C6F711-F1
#
_entry.id   AF-A0A7C6F711-F1
#
_cell.length_a   1.000
_cell.length_b   1.000
_cell.length_c   1.000
_cell.angle_alpha   90.00
_cell.angle_beta   90.00
_cell.angle_gamma   90.00
#
_symmetry.space_group_name_H-M   'P 1'
#
loop_
_entity.id
_entity.type
_entity.pdbx_description
1 polymer ?
#
loop_
_entity_poly.entity_id
_entity_poly.type
_entity_poly.pdbx_seq_one_letter_code
_entity_poly.pdbx_strand_id
1 'polypeptide(L)'
;DQFRRRLVGWNYRATELQAALLIGQLEALPELAERRSRNAALLTDALAGIEGVRPLPPQPSISREAIYCYVFQYRPADDRVSRDLFVAALEAEGIPCDGRFYEAVYRSDLFPARAEDFPQLILGREHPVDYREFHCPVAERASYREAVWLPQFLLLGDEQDVRDIADAVAKVIENREALAAAGEQLAGLKAMSRAERPRHESERNY
;
A
#
# COMPACT_ATOMS: atom_id res chain seq x y z
N ASP A 1 2.04 21.58 -36.03
CA ASP A 1 2.83 21.49 -34.78
C ASP A 1 4.32 21.53 -35.12
N GLN A 2 5.18 21.81 -34.15
CA GLN A 2 6.63 21.99 -34.36
C GLN A 2 7.43 20.67 -34.48
N PHE A 3 6.76 19.53 -34.29
CA PHE A 3 7.39 18.21 -34.21
C PHE A 3 7.12 17.31 -35.44
N ARG A 4 6.10 17.61 -36.28
CA ARG A 4 5.79 17.01 -37.60
C ARG A 4 5.93 15.48 -37.70
N ARG A 5 5.88 14.73 -36.58
CA ARG A 5 6.01 13.27 -36.56
C ARG A 5 4.63 12.64 -36.66
N ARG A 6 4.42 11.80 -37.66
CA ARG A 6 3.27 10.89 -37.72
C ARG A 6 3.65 9.62 -36.97
N LEU A 7 2.96 9.35 -35.87
CA LEU A 7 3.15 8.14 -35.06
C LEU A 7 1.89 7.29 -35.19
N VAL A 8 2.05 5.97 -35.07
CA VAL A 8 0.91 5.07 -34.84
C VAL A 8 0.37 5.36 -33.44
N GLY A 9 -0.95 5.56 -33.34
CA GLY A 9 -1.62 5.88 -32.08
C GLY A 9 -2.92 5.09 -31.92
N TRP A 10 -3.45 5.11 -30.70
CA TRP A 10 -4.72 4.48 -30.33
C TRP A 10 -5.65 5.49 -29.68
N ASN A 11 -6.92 5.10 -29.49
CA ASN A 11 -7.90 5.95 -28.85
C ASN A 11 -7.83 5.86 -27.31
N TYR A 12 -7.05 6.74 -26.68
CA TYR A 12 -6.95 6.90 -25.23
C TYR A 12 -7.59 8.20 -24.72
N ARG A 13 -8.61 8.71 -25.42
CA ARG A 13 -9.30 9.95 -25.02
C ARG A 13 -10.14 9.71 -23.78
N ALA A 14 -10.01 10.58 -22.78
CA ALA A 14 -10.95 10.65 -21.67
C ALA A 14 -12.35 11.07 -22.16
N THR A 15 -13.38 10.67 -21.42
CA THR A 15 -14.75 11.13 -21.66
C THR A 15 -14.97 12.52 -21.06
N GLU A 16 -15.90 13.29 -21.61
CA GLU A 16 -16.27 14.61 -21.07
C GLU A 16 -16.76 14.52 -19.61
N LEU A 17 -17.46 13.44 -19.24
CA LEU A 17 -17.91 13.21 -17.88
C LEU A 17 -16.71 13.05 -16.91
N GLN A 18 -15.69 12.27 -17.29
CA GLN A 18 -14.47 12.14 -16.49
C GLN A 18 -13.75 13.48 -16.37
N ALA A 19 -13.66 14.25 -17.46
CA ALA A 19 -13.04 15.57 -17.44
C ALA A 19 -13.76 16.53 -16.49
N ALA A 20 -15.09 16.62 -16.57
CA ALA A 20 -15.90 17.47 -15.71
C ALA A 20 -15.76 17.11 -14.22
N LEU A 21 -15.78 15.80 -13.90
CA LEU A 21 -15.57 15.32 -12.53
C LEU A 21 -14.17 15.66 -12.01
N LEU A 22 -13.14 15.43 -12.82
CA LEU A 22 -11.74 15.69 -12.44
C LEU A 22 -11.43 17.17 -12.27
N ILE A 23 -12.07 18.06 -13.02
CA ILE A 23 -11.93 19.53 -12.83
C ILE A 23 -12.36 19.91 -11.41
N GLY A 24 -13.53 19.46 -10.96
CA GLY A 24 -13.99 19.72 -9.58
C GLY A 24 -13.06 19.10 -8.52
N GLN A 25 -12.53 17.89 -8.77
CA GLN A 25 -11.55 17.28 -7.85
C GLN A 25 -10.22 18.04 -7.79
N LEU A 26 -9.78 18.63 -8.91
CA LEU A 26 -8.57 19.46 -8.96
C LEU A 26 -8.72 20.76 -8.17
N GLU A 27 -9.92 21.35 -8.17
CA GLU A 27 -10.22 22.55 -7.36
C GLU A 27 -10.10 22.28 -5.85
N ALA A 28 -10.55 21.11 -5.39
CA ALA A 28 -10.47 20.70 -3.98
C ALA A 28 -9.08 20.16 -3.57
N LEU A 29 -8.23 19.78 -4.54
CA LEU A 29 -6.96 19.11 -4.28
C LEU A 29 -6.02 19.86 -3.31
N PRO A 30 -5.87 21.21 -3.37
CA PRO A 30 -5.01 21.93 -2.43
C PRO A 30 -5.42 21.75 -0.97
N GLU A 31 -6.70 21.93 -0.66
CA GLU A 31 -7.25 21.79 0.70
C GLU A 31 -7.13 20.35 1.21
N LEU A 32 -7.53 19.37 0.38
CA LEU A 32 -7.42 17.95 0.73
C LEU A 32 -5.96 17.52 0.94
N ALA A 33 -5.02 18.07 0.18
CA ALA A 33 -3.60 17.76 0.34
C ALA A 33 -3.06 18.36 1.66
N GLU A 34 -3.41 19.60 1.99
CA GLU A 34 -2.98 20.23 3.24
C GLU A 34 -3.50 19.49 4.47
N ARG A 35 -4.79 19.12 4.47
CA ARG A 35 -5.39 18.32 5.54
C ARG A 35 -4.66 16.98 5.73
N ARG A 36 -4.36 16.28 4.63
CA ARG A 36 -3.62 15.01 4.68
C ARG A 36 -2.21 15.18 5.20
N SER A 37 -1.49 16.21 4.74
CA SER A 37 -0.12 16.48 5.19
C SER A 37 -0.07 16.78 6.68
N ARG A 38 -0.98 17.61 7.19
CA ARG A 38 -1.08 17.90 8.64
C ARG A 38 -1.35 16.63 9.44
N ASN A 39 -2.37 15.86 9.06
CA ASN A 39 -2.77 14.66 9.79
C ASN A 39 -1.71 13.54 9.70
N ALA A 40 -1.00 13.42 8.57
CA ALA A 40 0.11 12.48 8.43
C ALA A 40 1.32 12.84 9.31
N ALA A 41 1.60 14.14 9.49
CA ALA A 41 2.64 14.59 10.42
C ALA A 41 2.27 14.21 11.86
N LEU A 42 1.03 14.51 12.29
CA LEU A 42 0.54 14.12 13.61
C LEU A 42 0.59 12.61 13.83
N LEU A 43 0.17 11.82 12.84
CA LEU A 43 0.24 10.36 12.90
C LEU A 43 1.68 9.86 12.97
N THR A 44 2.59 10.48 12.21
CA THR A 44 4.03 10.15 12.23
C THR A 44 4.62 10.35 13.61
N ASP A 45 4.33 11.48 14.24
CA ASP A 45 4.81 11.79 15.58
C ASP A 45 4.23 10.82 16.62
N ALA A 46 2.94 10.51 16.54
CA ALA A 46 2.27 9.56 17.43
C ALA A 46 2.85 8.13 17.31
N LEU A 47 3.03 7.65 16.07
CA LEU A 47 3.58 6.32 15.81
C LEU A 47 5.07 6.19 16.17
N ALA A 48 5.83 7.29 16.13
CA ALA A 48 7.25 7.27 16.49
C ALA A 48 7.50 6.88 17.97
N GLY A 49 6.49 7.05 18.83
CA GLY A 49 6.55 6.66 20.24
C GLY A 49 6.22 5.20 20.54
N ILE A 50 5.77 4.43 19.55
CA ILE A 50 5.29 3.05 19.75
C ILE A 50 6.40 2.06 19.38
N GLU A 51 6.90 1.32 20.37
CA GLU A 51 7.84 0.23 20.13
C GLU A 51 7.20 -0.84 19.25
N GLY A 52 7.92 -1.38 18.28
CA GLY A 52 7.37 -2.39 17.37
C GLY A 52 6.84 -1.84 16.06
N VAL A 53 6.79 -0.53 15.88
CA VAL A 53 6.50 0.12 14.59
C VAL A 53 7.47 1.26 14.31
N ARG A 54 7.54 1.72 13.06
CA ARG A 54 8.43 2.81 12.64
C ARG A 54 7.84 3.58 11.46
N PRO A 55 7.56 4.88 11.60
CA PRO A 55 7.24 5.74 10.46
C PRO A 55 8.36 5.76 9.41
N LEU A 56 8.01 6.06 8.16
CA LEU A 56 9.03 6.25 7.13
C LEU A 56 9.83 7.52 7.41
N PRO A 57 11.16 7.51 7.16
CA PRO A 57 11.98 8.68 7.40
C PRO A 57 11.60 9.82 6.43
N PRO A 58 11.71 11.09 6.87
CA PRO A 58 11.44 12.22 5.99
C PRO A 58 12.44 12.23 4.83
N GLN A 59 11.98 12.69 3.67
CA GLN A 59 12.81 12.89 2.47
C GLN A 59 13.05 14.40 2.30
N PRO A 60 14.24 14.94 2.63
CA PRO A 60 14.48 16.38 2.66
C PRO A 60 14.26 17.11 1.34
N SER A 61 14.31 16.38 0.21
CA SER A 61 14.05 16.91 -1.12
C SER A 61 12.56 17.06 -1.45
N ILE A 62 11.65 16.51 -0.64
CA ILE A 62 10.20 16.63 -0.83
C ILE A 62 9.73 17.92 -0.14
N SER A 63 9.38 18.93 -0.95
CA SER A 63 8.84 20.20 -0.45
C SER A 63 7.32 20.18 -0.25
N ARG A 64 6.63 19.23 -0.89
CA ARG A 64 5.20 18.97 -0.71
C ARG A 64 4.94 17.49 -0.97
N GLU A 65 4.49 16.78 0.06
CA GLU A 65 4.20 15.36 -0.05
C GLU A 65 2.79 15.12 -0.61
N ALA A 66 2.69 14.25 -1.62
CA ALA A 66 1.42 13.77 -2.15
C ALA A 66 1.09 12.42 -1.52
N ILE A 67 0.29 12.46 -0.44
CA ILE A 67 -0.04 11.26 0.33
C ILE A 67 -1.23 10.56 -0.33
N TYR A 68 -0.94 9.68 -1.29
CA TYR A 68 -1.90 8.71 -1.82
C TYR A 68 -2.22 7.62 -0.78
N CYS A 69 -1.23 7.30 0.06
CA CYS A 69 -1.34 6.40 1.19
C CYS A 69 -0.31 6.76 2.24
N TYR A 70 -0.68 6.56 3.50
CA TYR A 70 0.29 6.64 4.59
C TYR A 70 0.86 5.25 4.84
N VAL A 71 2.19 5.14 4.89
CA VAL A 71 2.86 3.87 5.11
C VAL A 71 3.78 3.99 6.30
N PHE A 72 3.69 3.03 7.22
CA PHE A 72 4.67 2.83 8.28
C PHE A 72 5.17 1.39 8.25
N GLN A 73 6.21 1.11 9.01
CA GLN A 73 6.82 -0.22 9.10
C GLN A 73 6.41 -0.91 10.39
N TYR A 74 5.93 -2.14 10.28
CA TYR A 74 5.90 -3.12 11.36
C TYR A 74 7.33 -3.63 11.63
N ARG A 75 7.78 -3.48 12.88
CA ARG A 75 9.15 -3.68 13.36
C ARG A 75 9.16 -4.33 14.76
N PRO A 76 8.49 -5.48 14.95
CA PRO A 76 8.44 -6.11 16.26
C PRO A 76 9.84 -6.54 16.73
N ALA A 77 9.98 -6.74 18.03
CA ALA A 77 11.22 -7.23 18.63
C ALA A 77 11.53 -8.70 18.27
N ASP A 78 10.52 -9.46 17.86
CA ASP A 78 10.60 -10.86 17.46
C ASP A 78 9.56 -11.19 16.37
N ASP A 79 9.69 -12.36 15.74
CA ASP A 79 8.85 -12.79 14.61
C ASP A 79 7.62 -13.62 15.04
N ARG A 80 7.17 -13.56 16.31
CA ARG A 80 6.05 -14.40 16.80
C ARG A 80 4.68 -13.98 16.28
N VAL A 81 4.54 -12.75 15.83
CA VAL A 81 3.33 -12.23 15.17
C VAL A 81 3.74 -11.72 13.80
N SER A 82 3.14 -12.28 12.76
CA SER A 82 3.38 -11.79 11.40
C SER A 82 2.77 -10.40 11.19
N ARG A 83 3.31 -9.65 10.23
CA ARG A 83 2.72 -8.39 9.77
C ARG A 83 1.28 -8.60 9.32
N ASP A 84 0.98 -9.70 8.64
CA ASP A 84 -0.36 -9.98 8.12
C ASP A 84 -1.37 -10.18 9.26
N LEU A 85 -0.97 -10.87 10.34
CA LEU A 85 -1.78 -11.00 11.55
C LEU A 85 -1.95 -9.66 12.27
N PHE A 86 -0.88 -8.86 12.38
CA PHE A 86 -0.95 -7.49 12.92
C PHE A 86 -1.95 -6.62 12.14
N VAL A 87 -1.90 -6.65 10.80
CA VAL A 87 -2.83 -5.90 9.93
C VAL A 87 -4.26 -6.41 10.07
N ALA A 88 -4.47 -7.72 10.22
CA ALA A 88 -5.81 -8.26 10.46
C ALA A 88 -6.38 -7.79 11.81
N ALA A 89 -5.56 -7.75 12.86
CA ALA A 89 -5.95 -7.23 14.16
C ALA A 89 -6.24 -5.72 14.10
N LEU A 90 -5.42 -4.94 13.40
CA LEU A 90 -5.64 -3.50 13.22
C LEU A 90 -6.93 -3.19 12.43
N GLU A 91 -7.25 -3.99 11.40
CA GLU A 91 -8.54 -3.89 10.71
C GLU A 91 -9.71 -4.26 11.63
N ALA A 92 -9.55 -5.24 12.53
CA ALA A 92 -10.56 -5.62 13.51
C ALA A 92 -10.82 -4.53 14.57
N GLU A 93 -9.84 -3.67 14.85
CA GLU A 93 -10.00 -2.44 15.65
C GLU A 93 -10.72 -1.31 14.88
N GLY A 94 -11.09 -1.55 13.62
CA GLY A 94 -11.85 -0.60 12.80
C GLY A 94 -10.99 0.32 11.95
N ILE A 95 -9.68 0.06 11.80
CA ILE A 95 -8.78 0.86 10.97
C ILE A 95 -8.55 0.15 9.61
N PRO A 96 -9.15 0.66 8.51
CA PRO A 96 -8.88 0.13 7.17
C PRO A 96 -7.39 0.15 6.85
N CYS A 97 -6.79 -1.01 6.63
CA CYS A 97 -5.36 -1.12 6.36
C CYS A 97 -5.03 -2.36 5.52
N ASP A 98 -3.82 -2.38 4.95
CA ASP A 98 -3.32 -3.53 4.20
C ASP A 98 -1.82 -3.73 4.42
N GLY A 99 -1.37 -4.97 4.29
CA GLY A 99 0.05 -5.32 4.27
C GLY A 99 0.53 -5.71 2.87
N ARG A 100 -0.24 -6.53 2.15
CA ARG A 100 0.14 -7.05 0.84
C ARG A 100 -0.38 -6.20 -0.31
N PHE A 101 -0.51 -4.89 -0.10
CA PHE A 101 -1.00 -3.98 -1.14
C PHE A 101 -0.02 -3.87 -2.32
N TYR A 102 1.26 -3.71 -2.00
CA TYR A 102 2.36 -3.72 -2.96
C TYR A 102 3.22 -4.95 -2.74
N GLU A 103 3.11 -5.91 -3.65
CA GLU A 103 4.00 -7.05 -3.76
C GLU A 103 5.21 -6.68 -4.62
N ALA A 104 6.35 -7.35 -4.39
CA ALA A 104 7.45 -7.30 -5.35
C ALA A 104 6.93 -7.80 -6.71
N VAL A 105 6.94 -6.94 -7.74
CA VAL A 105 6.20 -7.16 -9.00
C VAL A 105 6.47 -8.53 -9.62
N TYR A 106 7.73 -8.97 -9.64
CA TYR A 106 8.15 -10.25 -10.20
C TYR A 106 7.67 -11.49 -9.41
N ARG A 107 7.10 -11.29 -8.22
CA ARG A 107 6.47 -12.33 -7.38
C ARG A 107 4.95 -12.26 -7.35
N SER A 108 4.35 -11.22 -7.93
CA SER A 108 2.89 -11.07 -7.91
C SER A 108 2.25 -12.00 -8.94
N ASP A 109 1.17 -12.67 -8.54
CA ASP A 109 0.36 -13.50 -9.45
C ASP A 109 -0.29 -12.68 -10.59
N LEU A 110 -0.38 -11.35 -10.41
CA LEU A 110 -0.85 -10.41 -11.44
C LEU A 110 0.21 -10.11 -12.51
N PHE A 111 1.44 -10.64 -12.37
CA PHE A 111 2.52 -10.46 -13.33
C PHE A 111 3.05 -11.82 -13.85
N PRO A 112 2.25 -12.57 -14.63
CA PRO A 112 2.67 -13.84 -15.23
C PRO A 112 3.55 -13.61 -16.47
N ALA A 113 4.71 -12.98 -16.30
CA ALA A 113 5.60 -12.58 -17.40
C ALA A 113 6.35 -13.79 -17.99
N ARG A 114 5.66 -14.52 -18.86
CA ARG A 114 6.13 -15.68 -19.62
C ARG A 114 6.36 -15.32 -21.08
N ALA A 115 7.43 -15.83 -21.69
CA ALA A 115 7.76 -15.47 -23.08
C ALA A 115 6.75 -16.03 -24.09
N GLU A 116 6.02 -17.08 -23.73
CA GLU A 116 4.92 -17.64 -24.52
C GLU A 116 3.77 -16.63 -24.67
N ASP A 117 3.48 -15.87 -23.61
CA ASP A 117 2.41 -14.87 -23.58
C ASP A 117 2.92 -13.47 -24.01
N PHE A 118 4.22 -13.19 -23.78
CA PHE A 118 4.85 -11.90 -24.02
C PHE A 118 6.15 -12.06 -24.84
N PRO A 119 6.06 -12.07 -26.19
CA PRO A 119 7.22 -12.25 -27.08
C PRO A 119 8.35 -11.23 -26.88
N GLN A 120 8.05 -10.06 -26.31
CA GLN A 120 9.02 -9.01 -26.00
C GLN A 120 10.09 -9.48 -25.00
N LEU A 121 9.80 -10.52 -24.22
CA LEU A 121 10.72 -11.08 -23.23
C LEU A 121 11.89 -11.86 -23.88
N ILE A 122 11.71 -12.39 -25.09
CA ILE A 122 12.78 -13.08 -25.84
C ILE A 122 13.27 -12.26 -27.05
N LEU A 123 12.48 -11.29 -27.54
CA LEU A 123 12.83 -10.53 -28.74
C LEU A 123 14.24 -9.91 -28.64
N GLY A 124 15.14 -10.34 -29.52
CA GLY A 124 16.53 -9.89 -29.55
C GLY A 124 17.45 -10.50 -28.49
N ARG A 125 17.05 -11.61 -27.85
CA ARG A 125 17.84 -12.33 -26.82
C ARG A 125 17.99 -13.81 -27.18
N GLU A 126 19.09 -14.42 -26.73
CA GLU A 126 19.33 -15.87 -26.87
C GLU A 126 18.37 -16.69 -26.00
N HIS A 127 18.03 -16.15 -24.83
CA HIS A 127 17.09 -16.74 -23.88
C HIS A 127 16.04 -15.72 -23.42
N PRO A 128 14.81 -16.16 -23.09
CA PRO A 128 13.82 -15.33 -22.42
C PRO A 128 14.34 -14.67 -21.14
N VAL A 129 13.87 -13.46 -20.83
CA VAL A 129 14.01 -12.90 -19.49
C VAL A 129 13.09 -13.67 -18.53
N ASP A 130 13.67 -14.31 -17.52
CA ASP A 130 12.92 -14.92 -16.41
C ASP A 130 12.96 -13.99 -15.19
N TYR A 131 11.85 -13.30 -14.93
CA TYR A 131 11.77 -12.38 -13.79
C TYR A 131 11.83 -13.09 -12.43
N ARG A 132 11.63 -14.42 -12.38
CA ARG A 132 11.70 -15.19 -11.13
C ARG A 132 13.11 -15.33 -10.58
N GLU A 133 14.12 -15.09 -11.42
CA GLU A 133 15.53 -15.12 -11.02
C GLU A 133 15.97 -13.83 -10.31
N PHE A 134 15.15 -12.77 -10.34
CA PHE A 134 15.47 -11.51 -9.69
C PHE A 134 15.20 -11.58 -8.18
N HIS A 135 16.10 -10.99 -7.41
CA HIS A 135 16.00 -10.89 -5.96
C HIS A 135 16.25 -9.45 -5.51
N CYS A 136 15.19 -8.77 -5.09
CA CYS A 136 15.23 -7.42 -4.54
C CYS A 136 14.92 -7.49 -3.04
N PRO A 137 15.91 -7.83 -2.17
CA PRO A 137 15.66 -8.18 -0.78
C PRO A 137 14.98 -7.06 0.02
N VAL A 138 15.24 -5.80 -0.30
CA VAL A 138 14.57 -4.65 0.34
C VAL A 138 13.09 -4.57 -0.06
N ALA A 139 12.78 -4.75 -1.35
CA ALA A 139 11.40 -4.74 -1.84
C ALA A 139 10.61 -5.93 -1.27
N GLU A 140 11.22 -7.12 -1.24
CA GLU A 140 10.62 -8.32 -0.66
C GLU A 140 10.34 -8.14 0.83
N ARG A 141 11.31 -7.62 1.59
CA ARG A 141 11.14 -7.37 3.01
C ARG A 141 10.06 -6.32 3.29
N ALA A 142 10.04 -5.22 2.52
CA ALA A 142 8.98 -4.22 2.60
C ALA A 142 7.60 -4.83 2.31
N SER A 143 7.47 -5.60 1.22
CA SER A 143 6.19 -6.16 0.75
C SER A 143 5.60 -7.20 1.72
N TYR A 144 6.44 -8.09 2.25
CA TYR A 144 5.98 -9.31 2.93
C TYR A 144 6.19 -9.29 4.44
N ARG A 145 6.94 -8.33 4.99
CA ARG A 145 7.27 -8.31 6.43
C ARG A 145 7.05 -6.99 7.13
N GLU A 146 7.15 -5.86 6.43
CA GLU A 146 7.27 -4.57 7.12
C GLU A 146 6.16 -3.59 6.78
N ALA A 147 5.74 -3.44 5.52
CA ALA A 147 4.85 -2.34 5.17
C ALA A 147 3.44 -2.52 5.74
N VAL A 148 2.93 -1.49 6.40
CA VAL A 148 1.52 -1.35 6.74
C VAL A 148 1.01 -0.11 6.03
N TRP A 149 0.00 -0.30 5.19
CA TRP A 149 -0.57 0.67 4.29
C TRP A 149 -1.91 1.15 4.83
N LEU A 150 -2.06 2.47 4.97
CA LEU A 150 -3.29 3.14 5.35
C LEU A 150 -3.80 3.98 4.17
N PRO A 151 -5.07 3.83 3.76
CA PRO A 151 -5.65 4.63 2.69
C PRO A 151 -5.70 6.12 3.07
N GLN A 152 -5.45 7.00 2.10
CA GLN A 152 -5.40 8.46 2.34
C GLN A 152 -6.66 9.06 2.94
N PHE A 153 -7.83 8.44 2.76
CA PHE A 153 -9.08 8.97 3.30
C PHE A 153 -9.12 8.93 4.84
N LEU A 154 -8.29 8.11 5.50
CA LEU A 154 -8.17 8.12 6.96
C LEU A 154 -7.54 9.42 7.48
N LEU A 155 -6.71 10.05 6.66
CA LEU A 155 -6.17 11.38 6.95
C LEU A 155 -7.15 12.49 6.56
N LEU A 156 -8.31 12.10 6.02
CA LEU A 156 -9.57 12.82 5.84
C LEU A 156 -10.21 13.31 7.13
N GLY A 157 -9.83 12.75 8.27
CA GLY A 157 -10.46 12.98 9.57
C GLY A 157 -10.08 14.29 10.26
N ASP A 158 -10.56 14.46 11.48
CA ASP A 158 -10.03 15.43 12.44
C ASP A 158 -8.82 14.85 13.21
N GLU A 159 -8.34 15.56 14.24
CA GLU A 159 -7.21 15.09 15.05
C GLU A 159 -7.56 13.90 15.94
N GLN A 160 -8.83 13.72 16.32
CA GLN A 160 -9.26 12.57 17.11
C GLN A 160 -9.19 11.31 16.25
N ASP A 161 -9.61 11.37 14.99
CA ASP A 161 -9.47 10.25 14.04
C ASP A 161 -7.99 9.80 13.92
N VAL A 162 -7.04 10.74 13.93
CA VAL A 162 -5.60 10.44 13.90
C VAL A 162 -5.14 9.74 15.19
N ARG A 163 -5.64 10.18 16.35
CA ARG A 163 -5.35 9.56 17.64
C ARG A 163 -5.91 8.14 17.72
N ASP A 164 -7.13 7.93 17.24
CA ASP A 164 -7.77 6.62 17.24
C ASP A 164 -6.95 5.59 16.42
N ILE A 165 -6.35 6.02 15.30
CA ILE A 165 -5.43 5.19 14.52
C ILE A 165 -4.19 4.80 15.36
N ALA A 166 -3.56 5.78 16.03
CA ALA A 166 -2.37 5.54 16.83
C ALA A 166 -2.66 4.66 18.05
N ASP A 167 -3.79 4.90 18.73
CA ASP A 167 -4.25 4.13 19.89
C ASP A 167 -4.58 2.69 19.49
N ALA A 168 -5.20 2.47 18.33
CA ALA A 168 -5.43 1.14 17.79
C ALA A 168 -4.10 0.40 17.50
N VAL A 169 -3.12 1.09 16.90
CA VAL A 169 -1.78 0.52 16.68
C VAL A 169 -1.12 0.15 18.01
N ALA A 170 -1.13 1.04 19.00
CA ALA A 170 -0.55 0.79 20.32
C ALA A 170 -1.22 -0.41 20.99
N LYS A 171 -2.56 -0.45 21.01
CA LYS A 171 -3.34 -1.56 21.59
C LYS A 171 -2.98 -2.91 20.97
N VAL A 172 -2.89 -2.99 19.64
CA VAL A 172 -2.53 -4.23 18.93
C VAL A 172 -1.10 -4.68 19.30
N ILE A 173 -0.15 -3.74 19.40
CA ILE A 173 1.22 -4.03 19.82
C ILE A 173 1.28 -4.52 21.28
N GLU A 174 0.59 -3.85 22.20
CA GLU A 174 0.54 -4.22 23.62
C GLU A 174 -0.04 -5.62 23.83
N ASN A 175 -0.97 -6.03 22.98
CA ASN A 175 -1.63 -7.33 23.04
C ASN A 175 -1.02 -8.39 22.11
N ARG A 176 0.22 -8.19 21.62
CA ARG A 176 0.89 -9.13 20.71
C ARG A 176 1.00 -10.55 21.24
N GLU A 177 1.14 -10.73 22.56
CA GLU A 177 1.26 -12.06 23.17
C GLU A 177 -0.05 -12.84 23.05
N ALA A 178 -1.19 -12.14 23.21
CA ALA A 178 -2.50 -12.73 23.00
C ALA A 178 -2.72 -13.08 21.51
N LEU A 179 -2.26 -12.22 20.59
CA LEU A 179 -2.31 -12.50 19.16
C LEU A 179 -1.44 -13.71 18.78
N ALA A 180 -0.23 -13.80 19.32
CA ALA A 180 0.66 -14.94 19.10
C ALA A 180 0.01 -16.25 19.60
N ALA A 181 -0.66 -16.22 20.75
CA ALA A 181 -1.39 -17.37 21.28
C ALA A 181 -2.63 -17.73 20.46
N ALA A 182 -3.31 -16.73 19.87
CA ALA A 182 -4.49 -16.94 19.04
C ALA A 182 -4.15 -17.57 17.69
N GLY A 183 -2.96 -17.30 17.15
CA GLY A 183 -2.38 -17.99 16.00
C GLY A 183 -2.60 -17.31 14.64
N GLU A 184 -1.69 -17.60 13.71
CA GLU A 184 -1.57 -16.98 12.37
C GLU A 184 -2.77 -17.18 11.45
N GLN A 185 -3.60 -18.21 11.70
CA GLN A 185 -4.81 -18.44 10.91
C GLN A 185 -5.80 -17.27 10.94
N LEU A 186 -5.72 -16.41 11.96
CA LEU A 186 -6.54 -15.20 12.07
C LEU A 186 -6.14 -14.09 11.10
N ALA A 187 -4.95 -14.17 10.47
CA ALA A 187 -4.57 -13.23 9.42
C ALA A 187 -5.53 -13.28 8.21
N GLY A 188 -6.13 -14.46 7.94
CA GLY A 188 -7.19 -14.63 6.95
C GLY A 188 -6.86 -13.99 5.59
N LEU A 189 -7.74 -13.10 5.12
CA LEU A 189 -7.57 -12.39 3.84
C LEU A 189 -6.28 -11.56 3.78
N LYS A 190 -5.77 -11.06 4.92
CA LYS A 190 -4.55 -10.23 4.94
C LYS A 190 -3.31 -11.03 4.57
N ALA A 191 -3.32 -12.35 4.79
CA ALA A 191 -2.25 -13.26 4.39
C ALA A 191 -2.36 -13.78 2.94
N MET A 192 -3.42 -13.43 2.20
CA MET A 192 -3.61 -13.84 0.81
C MET A 192 -2.98 -12.86 -0.19
N SER A 193 -2.60 -13.35 -1.38
CA SER A 193 -2.16 -12.47 -2.47
C SER A 193 -3.33 -11.64 -2.99
N ARG A 194 -3.06 -10.49 -3.61
CA ARG A 194 -4.12 -9.65 -4.18
C ARG A 194 -4.89 -10.32 -5.32
N ALA A 195 -4.30 -11.31 -5.98
CA ALA A 195 -4.98 -12.07 -7.03
C ALA A 195 -5.98 -13.08 -6.46
N GLU A 196 -5.76 -13.55 -5.22
CA GLU A 196 -6.61 -14.54 -4.55
C GLU A 196 -7.80 -13.89 -3.85
N ARG A 197 -7.60 -12.73 -3.20
CA ARG A 197 -8.63 -12.06 -2.38
C ARG A 197 -9.97 -11.82 -3.08
N PRO A 198 -10.05 -11.41 -4.36
CA PRO A 198 -11.34 -11.20 -5.03
C PRO A 198 -12.23 -12.45 -5.09
N ARG A 199 -11.65 -13.66 -4.98
CA ARG A 199 -12.42 -14.92 -4.94
C ARG A 199 -13.14 -15.13 -3.60
N HIS A 200 -12.73 -14.40 -2.56
CA HIS A 200 -13.26 -14.47 -1.20
C HIS A 200 -13.97 -13.19 -0.77
N GLU A 201 -13.75 -12.07 -1.46
CA GLU A 201 -14.29 -10.74 -1.16
C GLU A 201 -15.58 -10.40 -1.93
N SER A 202 -16.24 -11.36 -2.58
CA SER A 202 -17.41 -11.13 -3.45
C SER A 202 -18.59 -10.41 -2.80
N GLU A 203 -18.57 -10.24 -1.48
CA GLU A 203 -19.61 -9.59 -0.67
C GLU A 203 -19.19 -8.19 -0.15
N ARG A 204 -17.91 -7.78 -0.31
CA ARG A 204 -17.41 -6.48 0.14
C ARG A 204 -17.52 -5.46 -0.99
N ASN A 205 -18.66 -4.79 -1.09
CA ASN A 205 -18.76 -3.56 -1.87
C ASN A 205 -18.15 -2.41 -1.05
N TYR A 206 -16.98 -1.93 -1.46
CA TYR A 206 -16.52 -0.59 -1.09
C TYR A 206 -17.24 0.45 -1.95
#